data_AF-A0A9N8DT20-F1
#
_entry.id   AF-A0A9N8DT20-F1
#
_cell.length_a   1.000
_cell.length_b   1.000
_cell.length_c   1.000
_cell.angle_alpha   90.00
_cell.angle_beta   90.00
_cell.angle_gamma   90.00
#
_symmetry.space_group_name_H-M   'P 1'
#
loop_
_entity.id
_entity.type
_entity.pdbx_description
1 polymer ?
#
loop_
_entity_poly.entity_id
_entity_poly.type
_entity_poly.pdbx_seq_one_letter_code
_entity_poly.pdbx_strand_id
1 'polypeptide(L)'
;MVVVSDTHGFEKDLGVLPQGDVLLHLGDFARDGPPWVKQNSLQLLDEWLAQQPHKHKIVLKGNHDPRAYKPFVQNPQALYATSVQSVTIEGFVLALVPFRYQSAKIGKKNKSKAKPLLLPEACHVVASHVPPKGILDTVCTNGKAAGCDVLRQQLVSSTTPPPLVLCGHIHESRGWEEHNFNAANDDSNTLVVNAANANHGRATKIVHGPVVVELTRQQQQDGKEHVQVELLQMEQQGLPESSKRWEQEAMWREQ
;
A
#
# COMPACT_ATOMS: atom_id res chain seq x y z
N MET A 1 -1.21 -2.73 13.85
CA MET A 1 -1.55 -3.19 12.49
C MET A 1 -0.30 -3.72 11.82
N VAL A 2 -0.42 -4.85 11.12
CA VAL A 2 0.65 -5.47 10.33
C VAL A 2 0.33 -5.29 8.85
N VAL A 3 1.30 -4.83 8.08
CA VAL A 3 1.14 -4.40 6.68
C VAL A 3 2.12 -5.15 5.80
N VAL A 4 1.60 -5.68 4.69
CA VAL A 4 2.36 -6.34 3.63
C VAL A 4 1.84 -5.86 2.28
N SER A 5 2.63 -5.98 1.23
CA SER A 5 2.24 -5.64 -0.13
C SER A 5 3.12 -6.35 -1.13
N ASP A 6 2.63 -6.52 -2.36
CA ASP A 6 3.41 -6.99 -3.49
C ASP A 6 4.07 -8.34 -3.17
N THR A 7 3.28 -9.29 -2.71
CA THR A 7 3.76 -10.64 -2.40
C THR A 7 3.86 -11.51 -3.65
N HIS A 8 3.12 -11.18 -4.72
CA HIS A 8 3.19 -11.83 -6.04
C HIS A 8 3.17 -13.36 -6.01
N GLY A 9 2.45 -13.96 -5.05
CA GLY A 9 2.29 -15.40 -4.86
C GLY A 9 3.33 -16.06 -3.95
N PHE A 10 4.15 -15.26 -3.29
CA PHE A 10 5.20 -15.69 -2.36
C PHE A 10 4.83 -15.40 -0.90
N GLU A 11 3.56 -15.16 -0.59
CA GLU A 11 3.08 -14.84 0.77
C GLU A 11 3.48 -15.88 1.82
N LYS A 12 3.62 -17.16 1.43
CA LYS A 12 4.09 -18.23 2.33
C LYS A 12 5.52 -18.03 2.82
N ASP A 13 6.37 -17.34 2.07
CA ASP A 13 7.76 -17.08 2.45
C ASP A 13 7.86 -16.08 3.62
N LEU A 14 6.79 -15.31 3.88
CA LEU A 14 6.67 -14.45 5.06
C LEU A 14 6.32 -15.24 6.33
N GLY A 15 5.92 -16.50 6.22
CA GLY A 15 5.55 -17.35 7.34
C GLY A 15 4.32 -16.86 8.11
N VAL A 16 4.35 -17.06 9.43
CA VAL A 16 3.37 -16.49 10.37
C VAL A 16 3.83 -15.09 10.73
N LEU A 17 2.96 -14.11 10.46
CA LEU A 17 3.26 -12.72 10.72
C LEU A 17 3.22 -12.39 12.23
N PRO A 18 3.88 -11.29 12.66
CA PRO A 18 3.78 -10.78 14.02
C PRO A 18 2.33 -10.55 14.46
N GLN A 19 2.10 -10.46 15.76
CA GLN A 19 0.77 -10.17 16.30
C GLN A 19 0.31 -8.76 15.93
N GLY A 20 -1.01 -8.62 15.73
CA GLY A 20 -1.66 -7.34 15.53
C GLY A 20 -3.16 -7.49 15.31
N ASP A 21 -3.92 -6.42 15.57
CA ASP A 21 -5.38 -6.45 15.43
C ASP A 21 -5.85 -6.55 13.97
N VAL A 22 -5.08 -5.92 13.08
CA VAL A 22 -5.38 -5.79 11.65
C VAL A 22 -4.19 -6.27 10.83
N LEU A 23 -4.42 -7.18 9.89
CA LEU A 23 -3.53 -7.49 8.78
C LEU A 23 -4.03 -6.80 7.52
N LEU A 24 -3.18 -5.99 6.89
CA LEU A 24 -3.48 -5.27 5.67
C LEU A 24 -2.52 -5.66 4.55
N HIS A 25 -3.06 -6.25 3.48
CA HIS A 25 -2.33 -6.51 2.25
C HIS A 25 -2.65 -5.44 1.20
N LEU A 26 -1.68 -4.63 0.78
CA LEU A 26 -1.92 -3.46 -0.08
C LEU A 26 -2.04 -3.79 -1.58
N GLY A 27 -1.99 -5.06 -1.94
CA GLY A 27 -2.32 -5.57 -3.29
C GLY A 27 -1.13 -6.22 -3.97
N ASP A 28 -1.34 -6.71 -5.19
CA ASP A 28 -0.36 -7.49 -5.95
C ASP A 28 0.06 -8.77 -5.20
N PHE A 29 -0.94 -9.55 -4.80
CA PHE A 29 -0.72 -10.89 -4.25
C PHE A 29 -0.64 -11.95 -5.34
N ALA A 30 -1.19 -11.68 -6.53
CA ALA A 30 -1.33 -12.71 -7.54
C ALA A 30 -0.04 -12.93 -8.33
N ARG A 31 0.25 -14.20 -8.64
CA ARG A 31 1.32 -14.53 -9.58
C ARG A 31 0.99 -14.00 -10.97
N ASP A 32 2.03 -13.54 -11.64
CA ASP A 32 1.96 -13.27 -13.07
C ASP A 32 1.55 -14.50 -13.85
N GLY A 33 0.59 -14.30 -14.76
CA GLY A 33 0.10 -15.38 -15.57
C GLY A 33 -1.28 -15.12 -16.14
N PRO A 34 -1.83 -16.12 -16.83
CA PRO A 34 -3.17 -16.07 -17.37
C PRO A 34 -4.24 -16.01 -16.26
N PRO A 35 -5.51 -15.68 -16.59
CA PRO A 35 -6.55 -15.44 -15.60
C PRO A 35 -6.74 -16.55 -14.56
N TRP A 36 -6.60 -17.83 -14.94
CA TRP A 36 -6.73 -18.95 -14.01
C TRP A 36 -5.60 -19.01 -12.98
N VAL A 37 -4.37 -18.60 -13.32
CA VAL A 37 -3.25 -18.51 -12.38
C VAL A 37 -3.51 -17.42 -11.35
N LYS A 38 -3.99 -16.26 -11.82
CA LYS A 38 -4.38 -15.16 -10.93
C LYS A 38 -5.53 -15.57 -10.02
N GLN A 39 -6.51 -16.30 -10.56
CA GLN A 39 -7.65 -16.80 -9.79
C GLN A 39 -7.23 -17.82 -8.73
N ASN A 40 -6.31 -18.73 -9.07
CA ASN A 40 -5.73 -19.68 -8.12
C ASN A 40 -4.93 -18.96 -7.01
N SER A 41 -4.23 -17.87 -7.35
CA SER A 41 -3.50 -17.07 -6.36
C SER A 41 -4.44 -16.44 -5.33
N LEU A 42 -5.67 -16.09 -5.69
CA LEU A 42 -6.67 -15.59 -4.72
C LEU A 42 -7.02 -16.65 -3.68
N GLN A 43 -7.15 -17.92 -4.08
CA GLN A 43 -7.41 -19.01 -3.15
C GLN A 43 -6.21 -19.26 -2.23
N LEU A 44 -5.01 -19.33 -2.79
CA LEU A 44 -3.79 -19.55 -2.00
C LEU A 44 -3.54 -18.42 -1.00
N LEU A 45 -3.82 -17.17 -1.37
CA LEU A 45 -3.78 -16.06 -0.45
C LEU A 45 -4.79 -16.23 0.69
N ASP A 46 -6.05 -16.56 0.40
CA ASP A 46 -7.09 -16.71 1.44
C ASP A 46 -6.74 -17.85 2.41
N GLU A 47 -6.19 -18.97 1.91
CA GLU A 47 -5.66 -20.07 2.71
C GLU A 47 -4.49 -19.64 3.62
N TRP A 48 -3.60 -18.78 3.13
CA TRP A 48 -2.52 -18.21 3.94
C TRP A 48 -3.05 -17.20 4.98
N LEU A 49 -4.04 -16.38 4.62
CA LEU A 49 -4.70 -15.43 5.54
C LEU A 49 -5.43 -16.16 6.68
N ALA A 50 -6.00 -17.33 6.42
CA ALA A 50 -6.63 -18.18 7.43
C ALA A 50 -5.67 -18.55 8.57
N GLN A 51 -4.38 -18.69 8.26
CA GLN A 51 -3.34 -19.09 9.20
C GLN A 51 -2.78 -17.92 10.01
N GLN A 52 -3.15 -16.67 9.67
CA GLN A 52 -2.64 -15.49 10.35
C GLN A 52 -3.45 -15.17 11.62
N PRO A 53 -2.79 -14.72 12.70
CA PRO A 53 -3.42 -14.55 14.01
C PRO A 53 -4.36 -13.33 14.12
N HIS A 54 -4.37 -12.49 13.08
CA HIS A 54 -5.06 -11.21 13.07
C HIS A 54 -6.59 -11.36 13.07
N LYS A 55 -7.26 -10.59 13.92
CA LYS A 55 -8.74 -10.55 14.03
C LYS A 55 -9.36 -10.00 12.75
N HIS A 56 -8.82 -8.90 12.24
CA HIS A 56 -9.28 -8.26 11.01
C HIS A 56 -8.25 -8.44 9.90
N LYS A 57 -8.70 -8.82 8.70
CA LYS A 57 -7.85 -8.96 7.53
C LYS A 57 -8.46 -8.17 6.37
N ILE A 58 -7.65 -7.35 5.71
CA ILE A 58 -8.05 -6.54 4.55
C ILE A 58 -7.05 -6.77 3.43
N VAL A 59 -7.55 -6.92 2.20
CA VAL A 59 -6.74 -7.05 1.00
C VAL A 59 -7.22 -6.01 -0.02
N LEU A 60 -6.33 -5.12 -0.44
CA LEU A 60 -6.57 -4.25 -1.58
C LEU A 60 -6.27 -5.01 -2.86
N LYS A 61 -6.98 -4.65 -3.93
CA LYS A 61 -6.65 -5.09 -5.28
C LYS A 61 -5.51 -4.25 -5.86
N GLY A 62 -4.43 -4.90 -6.29
CA GLY A 62 -3.36 -4.34 -7.12
C GLY A 62 -3.58 -4.51 -8.63
N ASN A 63 -2.57 -4.18 -9.44
CA ASN A 63 -2.60 -4.34 -10.90
C ASN A 63 -2.37 -5.77 -11.39
N HIS A 64 -1.64 -6.59 -10.63
CA HIS A 64 -1.38 -7.98 -10.94
C HIS A 64 -2.54 -8.90 -10.52
N ASP A 65 -3.45 -8.42 -9.69
CA ASP A 65 -4.54 -9.23 -9.15
C ASP A 65 -5.69 -9.50 -10.13
N PRO A 66 -6.52 -10.54 -9.87
CA PRO A 66 -7.68 -10.86 -10.70
C PRO A 66 -8.60 -9.68 -10.99
N ARG A 67 -9.22 -9.68 -12.17
CA ARG A 67 -10.23 -8.67 -12.51
C ARG A 67 -11.48 -8.80 -11.64
N ALA A 68 -11.90 -10.02 -11.37
CA ALA A 68 -13.08 -10.39 -10.58
C ALA A 68 -12.67 -11.36 -9.47
N TYR A 69 -13.33 -11.25 -8.32
CA TYR A 69 -13.03 -12.05 -7.12
C TYR A 69 -14.16 -13.06 -6.83
N LYS A 70 -15.28 -12.97 -7.56
CA LYS A 70 -16.41 -13.89 -7.47
C LYS A 70 -16.35 -14.95 -8.57
N PRO A 71 -16.80 -16.19 -8.31
CA PRO A 71 -17.45 -16.68 -7.09
C PRO A 71 -16.55 -17.55 -6.19
N PHE A 72 -15.22 -17.43 -6.26
CA PHE A 72 -14.35 -18.54 -5.87
C PHE A 72 -14.01 -18.66 -4.37
N VAL A 73 -14.14 -17.60 -3.56
CA VAL A 73 -13.90 -17.71 -2.12
C VAL A 73 -15.23 -17.85 -1.38
N GLN A 74 -15.60 -19.09 -1.03
CA GLN A 74 -16.90 -19.39 -0.43
C GLN A 74 -17.04 -18.88 1.02
N ASN A 75 -15.93 -18.55 1.70
CA ASN A 75 -15.90 -17.94 3.04
C ASN A 75 -14.61 -17.12 3.22
N PRO A 76 -14.55 -15.88 2.70
CA PRO A 76 -13.31 -15.13 2.68
C PRO A 76 -12.84 -14.81 4.10
N GLN A 77 -11.55 -15.04 4.35
CA GLN A 77 -10.90 -14.71 5.61
C GLN A 77 -10.61 -13.22 5.75
N ALA A 78 -10.80 -12.46 4.67
CA ALA A 78 -10.52 -11.05 4.59
C ALA A 78 -11.59 -10.25 3.84
N LEU A 79 -11.63 -8.96 4.12
CA LEU A 79 -12.31 -7.98 3.28
C LEU A 79 -11.46 -7.70 2.03
N TYR A 80 -11.96 -8.09 0.86
CA TYR A 80 -11.33 -7.81 -0.42
C TYR A 80 -11.85 -6.49 -1.03
N ALA A 81 -11.05 -5.43 -0.95
CA ALA A 81 -11.36 -4.12 -1.51
C ALA A 81 -10.97 -4.04 -3.00
N THR A 82 -11.98 -4.04 -3.88
CA THR A 82 -11.80 -3.96 -5.35
C THR A 82 -12.18 -2.61 -5.96
N SER A 83 -12.74 -1.73 -5.13
CA SER A 83 -13.08 -0.33 -5.41
C SER A 83 -12.76 0.53 -4.20
N VAL A 84 -12.67 1.85 -4.40
CA VAL A 84 -12.51 2.81 -3.30
C VAL A 84 -13.68 2.67 -2.34
N GLN A 85 -13.37 2.53 -1.06
CA GLN A 85 -14.33 2.46 0.03
C GLN A 85 -13.64 2.82 1.34
N SER A 86 -14.41 2.96 2.42
CA SER A 86 -13.87 3.11 3.77
C SER A 86 -14.45 2.05 4.69
N VAL A 87 -13.69 1.73 5.74
CA VAL A 87 -14.12 0.85 6.82
C VAL A 87 -13.69 1.44 8.16
N THR A 88 -14.44 1.13 9.21
CA THR A 88 -14.09 1.51 10.58
C THR A 88 -13.76 0.24 11.36
N ILE A 89 -12.56 0.17 11.91
CA ILE A 89 -12.06 -0.98 12.68
C ILE A 89 -11.48 -0.46 13.99
N GLU A 90 -11.95 -1.00 15.11
CA GLU A 90 -11.54 -0.59 16.47
C GLU A 90 -11.62 0.95 16.65
N GLY A 91 -12.64 1.57 16.04
CA GLY A 91 -12.85 3.02 16.07
C GLY A 91 -12.01 3.82 15.06
N PHE A 92 -11.06 3.23 14.34
CA PHE A 92 -10.27 3.92 13.33
C PHE A 92 -10.89 3.80 11.93
N VAL A 93 -11.15 4.93 11.29
CA VAL A 93 -11.54 5.03 9.88
C VAL A 93 -10.34 4.82 8.95
N LEU A 94 -10.39 3.77 8.13
CA LEU A 94 -9.43 3.44 7.08
C LEU A 94 -10.08 3.71 5.71
N ALA A 95 -9.45 4.55 4.89
CA ALA A 95 -9.79 4.71 3.48
C ALA A 95 -8.98 3.71 2.64
N LEU A 96 -9.66 2.90 1.84
CA LEU A 96 -9.08 1.82 1.05
C LEU A 96 -9.08 2.22 -0.43
N VAL A 97 -7.91 2.27 -1.06
CA VAL A 97 -7.70 2.78 -2.42
C VAL A 97 -7.00 1.72 -3.29
N PRO A 98 -7.76 0.82 -3.94
CA PRO A 98 -7.19 -0.19 -4.83
C PRO A 98 -6.61 0.39 -6.13
N PHE A 99 -5.81 -0.40 -6.85
CA PHE A 99 -5.25 -0.04 -8.15
C PHE A 99 -6.37 0.20 -9.18
N ARG A 100 -6.53 1.47 -9.57
CA ARG A 100 -7.25 1.95 -10.78
C ARG A 100 -6.98 3.42 -11.09
N TYR A 101 -6.49 4.15 -10.09
CA TYR A 101 -6.26 5.59 -10.14
C TYR A 101 -4.76 5.82 -10.36
N GLN A 102 -4.29 5.72 -11.60
CA GLN A 102 -2.96 6.19 -11.97
C GLN A 102 -3.09 7.30 -13.02
N SER A 103 -2.66 8.50 -12.63
CA SER A 103 -2.55 9.72 -13.42
C SER A 103 -3.84 10.30 -14.02
N ALA A 104 -3.95 11.64 -13.96
CA ALA A 104 -4.94 12.45 -14.68
C ALA A 104 -4.81 12.36 -16.23
N LYS A 105 -3.80 11.63 -16.73
CA LYS A 105 -3.60 11.29 -18.15
C LYS A 105 -4.35 10.02 -18.57
N ILE A 106 -5.55 9.77 -18.05
CA ILE A 106 -6.53 8.93 -18.75
C ILE A 106 -6.68 9.54 -20.14
N GLY A 107 -6.15 8.86 -21.16
CA GLY A 107 -6.15 9.34 -22.53
C GLY A 107 -7.55 9.85 -22.89
N LYS A 108 -7.61 10.93 -23.67
CA LYS A 108 -8.82 11.70 -24.03
C LYS A 108 -10.05 10.84 -24.44
N LYS A 109 -9.87 9.56 -24.75
CA LYS A 109 -10.91 8.59 -25.11
C LYS A 109 -11.67 7.93 -23.94
N ASN A 110 -11.16 7.94 -22.70
CA ASN A 110 -11.77 7.23 -21.56
C ASN A 110 -12.13 8.10 -20.33
N LYS A 111 -12.00 9.43 -20.41
CA LYS A 111 -12.28 10.34 -19.29
C LYS A 111 -13.71 10.27 -18.75
N SER A 112 -14.68 9.83 -19.53
CA SER A 112 -16.11 9.88 -19.18
C SER A 112 -16.63 8.73 -18.30
N LYS A 113 -15.80 7.74 -17.93
CA LYS A 113 -16.25 6.55 -17.16
C LYS A 113 -15.50 6.26 -15.86
N ALA A 114 -14.41 6.96 -15.57
CA ALA A 114 -13.71 6.78 -14.29
C ALA A 114 -14.45 7.56 -13.20
N LYS A 115 -14.99 6.87 -12.19
CA LYS A 115 -15.48 7.53 -10.97
C LYS A 115 -14.32 8.31 -10.35
N PRO A 116 -14.52 9.54 -9.84
CA PRO A 116 -13.47 10.27 -9.15
C PRO A 116 -13.00 9.49 -7.90
N LEU A 117 -11.73 9.64 -7.54
CA LEU A 117 -11.24 9.22 -6.23
C LEU A 117 -11.75 10.26 -5.23
N LEU A 118 -12.53 9.81 -4.25
CA LEU A 118 -13.01 10.62 -3.15
C LEU A 118 -12.64 9.90 -1.86
N LEU A 119 -11.78 10.52 -1.06
CA LEU A 119 -11.46 10.04 0.28
C LEU A 119 -12.49 10.59 1.27
N PRO A 120 -12.75 9.89 2.40
CA PRO A 120 -13.49 10.48 3.51
C PRO A 120 -12.80 11.77 3.99
N GLU A 121 -13.60 12.76 4.37
CA GLU A 121 -13.10 14.07 4.86
C GLU A 121 -12.19 13.89 6.08
N ALA A 122 -12.58 13.03 7.02
CA ALA A 122 -11.76 12.62 8.15
C ALA A 122 -11.50 11.12 8.07
N CYS A 123 -10.22 10.75 7.96
CA CYS A 123 -9.76 9.37 8.09
C CYS A 123 -8.42 9.32 8.83
N HIS A 124 -8.15 8.20 9.48
CA HIS A 124 -6.92 8.03 10.26
C HIS A 124 -5.84 7.32 9.44
N VAL A 125 -6.26 6.50 8.46
CA VAL A 125 -5.35 5.76 7.58
C VAL A 125 -5.86 5.85 6.16
N VAL A 126 -4.98 6.17 5.22
CA VAL A 126 -5.21 5.93 3.80
C VAL A 126 -4.34 4.78 3.36
N ALA A 127 -4.96 3.65 3.04
CA ALA A 127 -4.31 2.48 2.48
C ALA A 127 -4.51 2.49 0.96
N SER A 128 -3.44 2.69 0.21
CA SER A 128 -3.45 2.70 -1.25
C SER A 128 -2.57 1.60 -1.80
N HIS A 129 -2.90 1.02 -2.95
CA HIS A 129 -1.93 0.17 -3.62
C HIS A 129 -0.78 1.01 -4.20
N VAL A 130 -1.09 2.14 -4.85
CA VAL A 130 -0.11 3.00 -5.51
C VAL A 130 0.33 4.14 -4.57
N PRO A 131 1.63 4.46 -4.45
CA PRO A 131 2.10 5.58 -3.65
C PRO A 131 1.53 6.93 -4.12
N PRO A 132 1.40 7.93 -3.24
CA PRO A 132 1.18 9.31 -3.67
C PRO A 132 2.32 9.78 -4.58
N LYS A 133 1.99 10.54 -5.64
CA LYS A 133 3.01 11.07 -6.55
C LYS A 133 4.10 11.85 -5.80
N GLY A 134 5.37 11.54 -6.11
CA GLY A 134 6.55 12.22 -5.57
C GLY A 134 6.91 11.85 -4.14
N ILE A 135 6.34 10.77 -3.60
CA ILE A 135 6.57 10.29 -2.23
C ILE A 135 6.71 8.77 -2.32
N LEU A 136 7.91 8.25 -2.01
CA LEU A 136 8.21 6.82 -2.06
C LEU A 136 7.74 6.13 -3.35
N ASP A 137 7.94 6.81 -4.50
CA ASP A 137 7.40 6.40 -5.79
C ASP A 137 8.41 6.41 -6.95
N THR A 138 9.71 6.42 -6.64
CA THR A 138 10.79 6.47 -7.64
C THR A 138 11.16 5.06 -8.12
N VAL A 139 11.09 4.83 -9.43
CA VAL A 139 11.55 3.56 -10.03
C VAL A 139 13.04 3.63 -10.37
N CYS A 140 13.80 2.56 -10.10
CA CYS A 140 15.25 2.53 -10.36
C CYS A 140 15.59 2.59 -11.86
N THR A 141 14.68 2.13 -12.73
CA THR A 141 14.95 1.99 -14.18
C THR A 141 15.17 3.32 -14.90
N ASN A 142 14.59 4.42 -14.41
CA ASN A 142 14.71 5.74 -15.05
C ASN A 142 14.66 6.91 -14.07
N GLY A 143 14.64 6.65 -12.75
CA GLY A 143 14.58 7.67 -11.71
C GLY A 143 13.30 8.51 -11.70
N LYS A 144 12.24 8.10 -12.42
CA LYS A 144 10.99 8.85 -12.48
C LYS A 144 10.04 8.40 -11.37
N ALA A 145 9.30 9.38 -10.86
CA ALA A 145 8.12 9.17 -10.04
C ALA A 145 7.04 8.40 -10.82
N ALA A 146 6.47 7.36 -10.23
CA ALA A 146 5.41 6.50 -10.79
C ALA A 146 4.12 6.47 -9.94
N GLY A 147 4.06 7.31 -8.90
CA GLY A 147 2.92 7.41 -7.99
C GLY A 147 1.70 8.09 -8.61
N CYS A 148 0.62 8.14 -7.83
CA CYS A 148 -0.68 8.63 -8.23
C CYS A 148 -0.85 10.14 -7.99
N ASP A 149 -1.02 10.89 -9.08
CA ASP A 149 -1.30 12.34 -9.05
C ASP A 149 -2.61 12.65 -8.31
N VAL A 150 -3.66 11.85 -8.55
CA VAL A 150 -5.00 12.07 -7.98
C VAL A 150 -5.00 11.84 -6.47
N LEU A 151 -4.30 10.81 -6.00
CA LEU A 151 -4.14 10.54 -4.56
C LEU A 151 -3.36 11.68 -3.90
N ARG A 152 -2.25 12.12 -4.50
CA ARG A 152 -1.47 13.25 -3.98
C ARG A 152 -2.33 14.51 -3.87
N GLN A 153 -3.16 14.80 -4.88
CA GLN A 153 -4.07 15.94 -4.85
C GLN A 153 -5.11 15.83 -3.74
N GLN A 154 -5.72 14.66 -3.53
CA GLN A 154 -6.70 14.45 -2.46
C GLN A 154 -6.09 14.68 -1.07
N LEU A 155 -4.87 14.17 -0.84
CA LEU A 155 -4.15 14.37 0.42
C LEU A 155 -3.81 15.85 0.67
N VAL A 156 -3.30 16.55 -0.35
CA VAL A 156 -2.96 17.99 -0.25
C VAL A 156 -4.21 18.87 -0.09
N SER A 157 -5.34 18.49 -0.68
CA SER A 157 -6.59 19.24 -0.55
C SER A 157 -7.32 19.02 0.78
N SER A 158 -6.88 18.05 1.59
CA SER A 158 -7.52 17.76 2.86
C SER A 158 -7.17 18.82 3.91
N THR A 159 -8.17 19.35 4.59
CA THR A 159 -7.99 20.23 5.76
C THR A 159 -7.50 19.46 6.98
N THR A 160 -7.75 18.15 7.01
CA THR A 160 -7.30 17.21 8.04
C THR A 160 -6.63 16.01 7.36
N PRO A 161 -5.36 16.14 6.92
CA PRO A 161 -4.62 15.02 6.35
C PRO A 161 -4.60 13.82 7.31
N PRO A 162 -4.68 12.59 6.79
CA PRO A 162 -4.59 11.39 7.62
C PRO A 162 -3.20 11.33 8.27
N PRO A 163 -3.06 10.93 9.55
CA PRO A 163 -1.75 10.79 10.17
C PRO A 163 -0.94 9.61 9.60
N LEU A 164 -1.57 8.67 8.86
CA LEU A 164 -0.90 7.54 8.22
C LEU A 164 -1.36 7.32 6.78
N VAL A 165 -0.40 7.18 5.86
CA VAL A 165 -0.59 6.71 4.49
C VAL A 165 0.25 5.46 4.26
N LEU A 166 -0.37 4.40 3.77
CA LEU A 166 0.28 3.13 3.46
C LEU A 166 0.19 2.87 1.95
N CYS A 167 1.31 2.47 1.35
CA CYS A 167 1.39 2.11 -0.06
C CYS A 167 2.28 0.90 -0.35
N GLY A 168 2.25 0.42 -1.59
CA GLY A 168 3.13 -0.62 -2.12
C GLY A 168 3.54 -0.28 -3.56
N HIS A 169 3.43 -1.24 -4.46
CA HIS A 169 3.56 -1.14 -5.92
C HIS A 169 4.96 -0.82 -6.45
N ILE A 170 5.66 0.14 -5.86
CA ILE A 170 7.01 0.56 -6.26
C ILE A 170 8.02 -0.10 -5.31
N HIS A 171 8.47 -1.31 -5.65
CA HIS A 171 9.33 -2.12 -4.79
C HIS A 171 10.63 -1.39 -4.44
N GLU A 172 11.19 -0.64 -5.39
CA GLU A 172 12.45 0.10 -5.25
C GLU A 172 12.36 1.28 -4.28
N SER A 173 11.14 1.72 -3.97
CA SER A 173 10.89 2.82 -3.04
C SER A 173 10.29 2.33 -1.73
N ARG A 174 10.47 1.05 -1.38
CA ARG A 174 10.17 0.58 -0.02
C ARG A 174 10.90 1.47 0.98
N GLY A 175 10.17 1.97 1.96
CA GLY A 175 10.70 2.89 2.96
C GLY A 175 9.58 3.64 3.67
N TRP A 176 9.96 4.64 4.45
CA TRP A 176 9.02 5.54 5.09
C TRP A 176 9.59 6.96 5.13
N GLU A 177 8.71 7.94 5.12
CA GLU A 177 9.05 9.34 5.37
C GLU A 177 7.87 10.05 6.06
N GLU A 178 8.17 11.10 6.83
CA GLU A 178 7.14 12.04 7.24
C GLU A 178 6.92 13.07 6.14
N HIS A 179 5.66 13.33 5.83
CA HIS A 179 5.29 14.26 4.79
C HIS A 179 4.20 15.21 5.29
N ASN A 180 4.43 16.51 5.14
CA ASN A 180 3.40 17.50 5.40
C ASN A 180 2.57 17.74 4.13
N PHE A 181 1.29 17.31 4.15
CA PHE A 181 0.36 17.55 3.04
C PHE A 181 -0.42 18.86 3.18
N ASN A 182 -0.46 19.46 4.37
CA ASN A 182 -1.17 20.70 4.65
C ASN A 182 -0.17 21.82 4.97
N ALA A 183 0.24 22.55 3.94
CA ALA A 183 1.17 23.68 4.05
C ALA A 183 0.66 24.84 4.94
N ALA A 184 -0.61 24.83 5.37
CA ALA A 184 -1.13 25.82 6.33
C ALA A 184 -0.93 25.39 7.80
N ASN A 185 -0.48 24.16 8.06
CA ASN A 185 -0.25 23.63 9.40
C ASN A 185 1.02 22.77 9.44
N ASP A 186 2.14 23.38 9.86
CA ASP A 186 3.46 22.75 9.91
C ASP A 186 3.53 21.54 10.87
N ASP A 187 2.62 21.46 11.84
CA ASP A 187 2.60 20.38 12.84
C ASP A 187 1.79 19.13 12.39
N SER A 188 1.22 19.15 11.18
CA SER A 188 0.36 18.06 10.67
C SER A 188 1.10 17.08 9.76
N ASN A 189 2.16 16.46 10.28
CA ASN A 189 2.91 15.45 9.53
C ASN A 189 2.11 14.16 9.39
N THR A 190 2.15 13.61 8.17
CA THR A 190 1.63 12.29 7.84
C THR A 190 2.79 11.34 7.71
N LEU A 191 2.77 10.22 8.43
CA LEU A 191 3.70 9.12 8.18
C LEU A 191 3.28 8.41 6.89
N VAL A 192 4.16 8.40 5.88
CA VAL A 192 3.95 7.66 4.64
C VAL A 192 4.87 6.44 4.63
N VAL A 193 4.32 5.24 4.42
CA VAL A 193 5.08 4.00 4.41
C VAL A 193 4.79 3.19 3.16
N ASN A 194 5.83 2.87 2.40
CA ASN A 194 5.78 1.92 1.30
C ASN A 194 6.21 0.53 1.81
N ALA A 195 5.27 -0.41 1.87
CA ALA A 195 5.40 -1.72 2.48
C ALA A 195 5.66 -2.86 1.47
N ALA A 196 6.10 -2.56 0.24
CA ALA A 196 6.39 -3.58 -0.78
C ALA A 196 7.37 -4.65 -0.28
N ASN A 197 7.02 -5.94 -0.39
CA ASN A 197 7.81 -7.05 0.15
C ASN A 197 8.74 -7.73 -0.87
N ALA A 198 8.37 -7.70 -2.15
CA ALA A 198 9.15 -8.34 -3.21
C ALA A 198 10.44 -7.58 -3.56
N ASN A 199 11.35 -8.29 -4.23
CA ASN A 199 12.58 -7.72 -4.77
C ASN A 199 12.32 -6.59 -5.80
N HIS A 200 13.32 -5.73 -5.98
CA HIS A 200 13.35 -4.70 -7.03
C HIS A 200 13.14 -5.31 -8.43
N GLY A 201 12.55 -4.54 -9.34
CA GLY A 201 12.18 -5.01 -10.66
C GLY A 201 11.07 -6.05 -10.63
N ARG A 202 11.20 -7.09 -11.45
CA ARG A 202 10.18 -8.15 -11.52
C ARG A 202 10.21 -8.99 -10.24
N ALA A 203 9.07 -9.10 -9.56
CA ALA A 203 8.93 -9.95 -8.39
C ALA A 203 9.24 -11.41 -8.72
N THR A 204 10.20 -11.97 -7.99
CA THR A 204 10.61 -13.39 -8.05
C THR A 204 10.79 -14.02 -6.68
N LYS A 205 10.86 -13.19 -5.62
CA LYS A 205 10.96 -13.62 -4.22
C LYS A 205 10.58 -12.48 -3.27
N ILE A 206 10.24 -12.83 -2.04
CA ILE A 206 10.21 -11.90 -0.92
C ILE A 206 11.64 -11.59 -0.48
N VAL A 207 11.95 -10.32 -0.25
CA VAL A 207 13.24 -9.88 0.32
C VAL A 207 13.09 -8.99 1.53
N HIS A 208 11.86 -8.60 1.87
CA HIS A 208 11.55 -7.76 3.02
C HIS A 208 10.44 -8.35 3.87
N GLY A 209 10.59 -8.23 5.19
CA GLY A 209 9.55 -8.60 6.15
C GLY A 209 8.34 -7.66 6.19
N PRO A 210 7.32 -7.98 7.00
CA PRO A 210 6.17 -7.13 7.20
C PRO A 210 6.55 -5.79 7.85
N VAL A 211 5.68 -4.80 7.66
CA VAL A 211 5.72 -3.53 8.38
C VAL A 211 4.75 -3.61 9.56
N VAL A 212 5.16 -3.16 10.74
CA VAL A 212 4.27 -3.08 11.91
C VAL A 212 4.14 -1.63 12.33
N VAL A 213 2.89 -1.15 12.39
CA VAL A 213 2.54 0.21 12.84
C VAL A 213 1.51 0.14 13.95
N GLU A 214 1.66 0.99 14.95
CA GLU A 214 0.71 1.16 16.05
C GLU A 214 -0.01 2.49 15.90
N LEU A 215 -1.33 2.49 16.15
CA LEU A 215 -2.16 3.68 16.16
C LEU A 215 -2.85 3.77 17.51
N THR A 216 -2.64 4.89 18.20
CA THR A 216 -3.17 5.11 19.55
C THR A 216 -3.98 6.40 19.58
N ARG A 217 -5.18 6.33 20.15
CA ARG A 217 -5.97 7.53 20.45
C ARG A 217 -5.46 8.15 21.74
N GLN A 218 -5.10 9.44 21.67
CA GLN A 218 -4.74 10.22 22.84
C GLN A 218 -5.79 11.32 23.06
N GLN A 219 -6.23 11.44 24.32
CA GLN A 219 -7.01 12.60 24.76
C GLN A 219 -6.03 13.72 25.09
N GLN A 220 -6.14 14.85 24.37
CA GLN A 220 -5.42 16.06 24.74
C GLN A 220 -6.17 16.89 25.78
N GLN A 221 -5.44 17.76 26.48
CA GLN A 221 -5.98 18.66 27.50
C GLN A 221 -7.02 19.65 26.97
N ASP A 222 -7.07 19.89 25.65
CA ASP A 222 -8.05 20.75 24.99
C ASP A 222 -9.35 20.03 24.61
N GLY A 223 -9.45 18.72 24.91
CA GLY A 223 -10.61 17.89 24.60
C GLY A 223 -10.67 17.36 23.17
N LYS A 224 -9.66 17.63 22.32
CA LYS A 224 -9.58 17.05 20.98
C LYS A 224 -8.92 15.68 21.02
N GLU A 225 -9.50 14.74 20.27
CA GLU A 225 -8.87 13.43 20.05
C GLU A 225 -7.79 13.56 18.98
N HIS A 226 -6.57 13.13 19.32
CA HIS A 226 -5.47 13.01 18.39
C HIS A 226 -5.11 11.53 18.19
N VAL A 227 -4.74 11.15 16.97
CA VAL A 227 -4.23 9.81 16.68
C VAL A 227 -2.72 9.88 16.52
N GLN A 228 -2.00 9.27 17.45
CA GLN A 228 -0.57 9.06 17.33
C GLN A 228 -0.31 7.79 16.50
N VAL A 229 0.66 7.86 15.60
CA VAL A 229 1.13 6.70 14.83
C VAL A 229 2.60 6.44 15.14
N GLU A 230 2.93 5.18 15.39
CA GLU A 230 4.29 4.72 15.65
C GLU A 230 4.66 3.59 14.69
N LEU A 231 5.84 3.68 14.09
CA LEU A 231 6.40 2.62 13.25
C LEU A 231 7.24 1.68 14.11
N LEU A 232 6.66 0.55 14.53
CA LEU A 232 7.30 -0.41 15.44
C LEU A 232 8.32 -1.31 14.74
N GLN A 233 8.06 -1.66 13.48
CA GLN A 233 8.93 -2.55 12.72
C GLN A 233 8.94 -2.19 11.24
N MET A 234 10.13 -1.87 10.75
CA MET A 234 10.47 -1.86 9.33
C MET A 234 11.98 -1.90 9.19
N GLU A 235 12.50 -2.76 8.31
CA GLU A 235 13.91 -2.70 7.93
C GLU A 235 14.17 -1.35 7.25
N GLN A 236 14.96 -0.47 7.87
CA GLN A 236 15.52 0.67 7.16
C GLN A 236 16.41 0.12 6.06
N GLN A 237 16.02 0.30 4.79
CA GLN A 237 17.01 0.24 3.73
C GLN A 237 17.98 1.40 4.00
N GLY A 238 19.26 1.07 4.25
CA GLY A 238 20.29 2.09 4.11
C GLY A 238 20.11 2.72 2.73
N LEU A 239 19.97 4.04 2.67
CA LEU A 239 20.04 4.78 1.42
C LEU A 239 21.22 4.20 0.63
N PRO A 240 21.05 3.76 -0.63
CA PRO A 240 22.22 3.48 -1.43
C PRO A 240 23.04 4.75 -1.40
N GLU A 241 24.28 4.66 -0.88
CA GLU A 241 25.26 5.74 -0.97
C GLU A 241 25.14 6.30 -2.38
N SER A 242 24.68 7.53 -2.44
CA SER A 242 24.44 8.24 -3.66
C SER A 242 25.70 8.14 -4.52
N SER A 243 25.51 7.84 -5.81
CA SER A 243 26.46 8.04 -6.93
C SER A 243 27.21 6.87 -7.58
N LYS A 244 27.09 5.58 -7.20
CA LYS A 244 27.93 4.52 -7.85
C LYS A 244 27.30 3.17 -8.26
N ARG A 245 25.97 3.04 -8.39
CA ARG A 245 25.36 1.74 -8.79
C ARG A 245 24.86 1.64 -10.23
N TRP A 246 24.80 2.75 -10.97
CA TRP A 246 24.30 2.77 -12.35
C TRP A 246 25.25 2.09 -13.36
N GLU A 247 26.52 1.84 -12.98
CA GLU A 247 27.49 1.18 -13.85
C GLU A 247 27.44 -0.36 -13.81
N GLN A 248 26.83 -0.98 -12.79
CA GLN A 248 26.87 -2.45 -12.66
C GLN A 248 25.62 -3.18 -13.21
N GLU A 249 24.44 -2.54 -13.23
CA GLU A 249 23.21 -3.19 -13.74
C GLU A 249 22.98 -3.00 -15.25
N ALA A 250 23.71 -2.09 -15.90
CA ALA A 250 23.70 -1.95 -17.35
C ALA A 250 24.40 -3.13 -18.08
N MET A 251 25.26 -3.89 -17.39
CA MET A 251 25.99 -5.03 -17.98
C MET A 251 25.16 -6.32 -18.11
N TRP A 252 23.99 -6.43 -17.47
CA TRP A 252 23.15 -7.65 -17.52
C TRP A 252 22.10 -7.67 -18.63
N ARG A 253 22.04 -6.65 -19.50
CA ARG A 253 21.08 -6.56 -20.60
C ARG A 253 21.67 -6.86 -21.99
N GLU A 254 22.90 -7.36 -22.07
CA GLU A 254 23.54 -7.76 -23.34
C GLU A 254 24.03 -9.23 -23.35
N GLN A 255 23.40 -10.12 -22.59
CA GLN A 255 23.53 -11.58 -22.76
C GLN A 255 22.15 -12.23 -22.81
#